data_AF-A0A1Q3AQX6-F1
#
_entry.id   AF-A0A1Q3AQX6-F1
#
_cell.length_a   1.000
_cell.length_b   1.000
_cell.length_c   1.000
_cell.angle_alpha   90.00
_cell.angle_beta   90.00
_cell.angle_gamma   90.00
#
_symmetry.space_group_name_H-M   'P 1'
#
loop_
_entity.id
_entity.type
_entity.pdbx_description
1 polymer ?
#
loop_
_entity_poly.entity_id
_entity_poly.type
_entity_poly.pdbx_seq_one_letter_code
_entity_poly.pdbx_strand_id
1 'polypeptide(L)'
;ITYEGTNRVKKSKISMFVHEYELFIMHDNGNISEMFTRFTTIINSLKNLGKRYPNQELVMKILRCLPKSWIPKVTTIEEAKGLTTLPLEQILGSLMTHETTMKNHESVETKKKKTIALRASKEESESDEDGDMALITTQFKKFL
;
A
#
# COMPACT_ATOMS: atom_id res chain seq x y z
N ILE A 1 -46.75 -6.60 -28.92
CA ILE A 1 -45.35 -6.15 -28.82
C ILE A 1 -45.12 -5.63 -27.40
N THR A 2 -44.72 -6.50 -26.47
CA THR A 2 -44.53 -6.17 -25.03
C THR A 2 -43.11 -5.66 -24.79
N TYR A 3 -42.81 -4.46 -25.32
CA TYR A 3 -41.47 -3.85 -25.22
C TYR A 3 -41.25 -3.08 -23.92
N GLU A 4 -42.32 -2.73 -23.21
CA GLU A 4 -42.24 -1.96 -21.95
C GLU A 4 -41.74 -2.80 -20.76
N GLY A 5 -42.05 -4.10 -20.72
CA GLY A 5 -41.64 -4.98 -19.63
C GLY A 5 -40.12 -5.20 -19.58
N THR A 6 -39.51 -5.47 -20.74
CA THR A 6 -38.05 -5.65 -20.86
C THR A 6 -37.30 -4.35 -20.60
N ASN A 7 -37.82 -3.20 -21.04
CA ASN A 7 -37.21 -1.89 -20.79
C ASN A 7 -37.32 -1.49 -19.30
N ARG A 8 -38.48 -1.68 -18.65
CA ARG A 8 -38.64 -1.45 -17.20
C ARG A 8 -37.68 -2.32 -16.39
N VAL A 9 -37.58 -3.60 -16.70
CA VAL A 9 -36.66 -4.52 -16.01
C VAL A 9 -35.20 -4.07 -16.20
N LYS A 10 -34.82 -3.66 -17.41
CA LYS A 10 -33.49 -3.13 -17.69
C LYS A 10 -33.18 -1.88 -16.87
N LYS A 11 -34.10 -0.90 -16.84
CA LYS A 11 -33.95 0.33 -16.04
C LYS A 11 -33.83 0.04 -14.55
N SER A 12 -34.64 -0.89 -14.03
CA SER A 12 -34.56 -1.31 -12.63
C SER A 12 -33.20 -1.92 -12.28
N LYS A 13 -32.69 -2.83 -13.12
CA LYS A 13 -31.35 -3.42 -12.95
C LYS A 13 -30.23 -2.39 -13.00
N ILE A 14 -30.30 -1.43 -13.93
CA ILE A 14 -29.35 -0.31 -13.98
C ILE A 14 -29.40 0.48 -12.67
N SER A 15 -30.59 0.84 -12.19
CA SER A 15 -30.75 1.59 -10.94
C SER A 15 -30.15 0.85 -9.74
N MET A 16 -30.37 -0.46 -9.66
CA MET A 16 -29.81 -1.31 -8.61
C MET A 16 -28.27 -1.29 -8.62
N PHE A 17 -27.65 -1.52 -9.77
CA PHE A 17 -26.19 -1.50 -9.88
C PHE A 17 -25.59 -0.10 -9.70
N VAL A 18 -26.31 0.95 -10.10
CA VAL A 18 -25.89 2.34 -9.84
C VAL A 18 -25.91 2.61 -8.34
N HIS A 19 -26.94 2.16 -7.64
CA HIS A 19 -27.02 2.30 -6.19
C HIS A 19 -25.90 1.53 -5.48
N GLU A 20 -25.63 0.29 -5.91
CA GLU A 20 -24.52 -0.51 -5.41
C GLU A 20 -23.17 0.16 -5.67
N TYR A 21 -22.99 0.74 -6.86
CA TYR A 21 -21.82 1.54 -7.19
C TYR A 21 -21.69 2.79 -6.30
N GLU A 22 -22.77 3.52 -6.06
CA GLU A 22 -22.77 4.74 -5.25
C GLU A 22 -22.42 4.45 -3.79
N LEU A 23 -22.98 3.39 -3.20
CA LEU A 23 -22.71 2.95 -1.84
C LEU A 23 -21.46 2.09 -1.68
N PHE A 24 -20.76 1.80 -2.77
CA PHE A 24 -19.57 0.96 -2.75
C PHE A 24 -18.52 1.59 -1.83
N ILE A 25 -18.09 0.84 -0.82
CA ILE A 25 -17.00 1.19 0.08
C ILE A 25 -16.15 -0.05 0.32
N MET A 26 -14.85 0.14 0.50
CA MET A 26 -13.95 -0.92 0.93
C MET A 26 -14.28 -1.30 2.37
N HIS A 27 -14.38 -2.60 2.66
CA HIS A 27 -14.49 -3.08 4.04
C HIS A 27 -13.14 -3.00 4.74
N ASP A 28 -13.13 -2.72 6.04
CA ASP A 28 -11.91 -2.53 6.85
C ASP A 28 -10.95 -3.74 6.82
N ASN A 29 -11.49 -4.95 6.59
CA ASN A 29 -10.74 -6.20 6.53
C ASN A 29 -10.55 -6.74 5.11
N GLY A 30 -11.09 -6.05 4.10
CA GLY A 30 -10.97 -6.44 2.70
C GLY A 30 -9.60 -6.08 2.16
N ASN A 31 -9.09 -6.87 1.22
CA ASN A 31 -7.88 -6.51 0.47
C ASN A 31 -8.23 -5.66 -0.76
N ILE A 32 -7.27 -4.90 -1.28
CA ILE A 32 -7.50 -4.03 -2.44
C ILE A 32 -7.91 -4.82 -3.68
N SER A 33 -7.35 -6.01 -3.88
CA SER A 33 -7.63 -6.87 -5.04
C SER A 33 -9.10 -7.35 -5.09
N GLU A 34 -9.66 -7.74 -3.94
CA GLU A 34 -11.03 -8.19 -3.78
C GLU A 34 -12.01 -7.02 -3.98
N MET A 35 -11.70 -5.87 -3.37
CA MET A 35 -12.45 -4.63 -3.59
C MET A 35 -12.48 -4.28 -5.08
N PHE A 36 -11.33 -4.33 -5.75
CA PHE A 36 -11.24 -4.04 -7.17
C PHE A 36 -12.01 -5.04 -8.05
N THR A 37 -11.98 -6.32 -7.69
CA THR A 37 -12.73 -7.37 -8.39
C THR A 37 -14.23 -7.12 -8.30
N ARG A 38 -14.74 -6.81 -7.11
CA ARG A 38 -16.17 -6.46 -6.91
C ARG A 38 -16.56 -5.21 -7.70
N PHE A 39 -15.72 -4.17 -7.64
CA PHE A 39 -15.92 -2.94 -8.40
C PHE A 39 -16.00 -3.22 -9.91
N THR A 40 -15.07 -4.00 -10.45
CA THR A 40 -15.03 -4.36 -11.87
C THR A 40 -16.27 -5.15 -12.30
N THR A 41 -16.76 -6.05 -11.45
CA THR A 41 -18.01 -6.80 -11.71
C THR A 41 -19.22 -5.88 -11.84
N ILE A 42 -19.35 -4.87 -10.97
CA ILE A 42 -20.43 -3.87 -11.04
C ILE A 42 -20.32 -3.05 -12.33
N ILE A 43 -19.12 -2.56 -12.65
CA ILE A 43 -18.87 -1.77 -13.86
C ILE A 43 -19.14 -2.56 -15.14
N ASN A 44 -18.71 -3.82 -15.20
CA ASN A 44 -19.00 -4.69 -16.34
C ASN A 44 -20.50 -4.96 -16.49
N SER A 45 -21.21 -5.15 -15.37
CA SER A 45 -22.67 -5.30 -15.38
C SER A 45 -23.37 -4.05 -15.91
N LEU A 46 -22.96 -2.86 -15.47
CA LEU A 46 -23.46 -1.58 -15.98
C LEU A 46 -23.14 -1.37 -17.47
N LYS A 47 -21.92 -1.73 -17.90
CA LYS A 47 -21.47 -1.67 -19.29
C LYS A 47 -22.31 -2.56 -20.20
N ASN A 48 -22.61 -3.79 -19.77
CA ASN A 48 -23.48 -4.72 -20.48
C ASN A 48 -24.92 -4.21 -20.62
N LEU A 49 -25.38 -3.43 -19.64
CA LEU A 49 -26.69 -2.77 -19.68
C LEU A 49 -26.67 -1.47 -20.52
N GLY A 50 -25.51 -1.03 -21.00
CA GLY A 50 -25.35 0.16 -21.84
C GLY A 50 -24.97 1.44 -21.11
N LYS A 51 -24.69 1.37 -19.79
CA LYS A 51 -24.17 2.51 -19.01
C LYS A 51 -22.66 2.36 -18.86
N ARG A 52 -21.90 3.29 -19.47
CA ARG A 52 -20.43 3.30 -19.42
C ARG A 52 -19.97 4.51 -18.62
N TYR A 53 -18.91 4.32 -17.86
CA TYR A 53 -18.23 5.40 -17.14
C TYR A 53 -16.85 5.64 -17.76
N PRO A 54 -16.41 6.90 -17.85
CA PRO A 54 -15.06 7.21 -18.27
C PRO A 54 -14.07 6.73 -17.22
N ASN A 55 -12.86 6.36 -17.66
CA ASN A 55 -11.82 5.83 -16.76
C ASN A 55 -11.52 6.78 -15.58
N GLN A 56 -11.51 8.09 -15.83
CA GLN A 56 -11.32 9.11 -14.79
C GLN A 56 -12.36 9.02 -13.66
N GLU A 57 -13.64 8.80 -13.99
CA GLU A 57 -14.68 8.67 -12.96
C GLU A 57 -14.52 7.38 -12.15
N LEU A 58 -14.11 6.29 -12.81
CA LEU A 58 -13.84 5.01 -12.14
C LEU A 58 -12.68 5.14 -11.15
N VAL A 59 -11.62 5.83 -11.56
CA VAL A 59 -10.46 6.13 -10.72
C VAL A 59 -10.86 6.94 -9.51
N MET A 60 -11.54 8.09 -9.73
CA MET A 60 -11.99 8.94 -8.63
C MET A 60 -12.93 8.19 -7.68
N LYS A 61 -13.78 7.30 -8.22
CA LYS A 61 -14.67 6.50 -7.40
C LYS A 61 -13.90 5.55 -6.51
N ILE A 62 -12.98 4.75 -7.04
CA ILE A 62 -12.16 3.83 -6.24
C ILE A 62 -11.42 4.55 -5.12
N LEU A 63 -10.85 5.72 -5.40
CA LEU A 63 -10.13 6.49 -4.37
C LEU A 63 -11.05 6.97 -3.24
N ARG A 64 -12.29 7.34 -3.57
CA ARG A 64 -13.31 7.71 -2.56
C ARG A 64 -13.83 6.51 -1.76
N CYS A 65 -13.70 5.30 -2.29
CA CYS A 65 -14.12 4.07 -1.61
C CYS A 65 -13.05 3.53 -0.64
N LEU A 66 -11.82 4.06 -0.67
CA LEU A 66 -10.74 3.66 0.21
C LEU A 66 -10.95 4.15 1.65
N PRO A 67 -10.49 3.40 2.67
CA PRO A 67 -10.60 3.81 4.05
C PRO A 67 -9.70 5.00 4.37
N LYS A 68 -9.97 5.69 5.48
CA LYS A 68 -9.29 6.95 5.86
C LYS A 68 -7.77 6.84 5.98
N SER A 69 -7.25 5.65 6.26
CA SER A 69 -5.81 5.36 6.29
C SER A 69 -5.11 5.63 4.95
N TRP A 70 -5.85 5.64 3.84
CA TRP A 70 -5.34 5.89 2.49
C TRP A 70 -5.36 7.36 2.10
N ILE A 71 -5.98 8.25 2.89
CA ILE A 71 -6.10 9.68 2.56
C ILE A 71 -4.75 10.31 2.19
N PRO A 72 -3.65 10.14 2.95
CA PRO A 72 -2.37 10.76 2.60
C PRO A 72 -1.87 10.31 1.22
N LYS A 73 -2.04 9.03 0.89
CA LYS A 73 -1.65 8.48 -0.40
C LYS A 73 -2.55 9.00 -1.53
N VAL A 74 -3.86 9.06 -1.31
CA VAL A 74 -4.82 9.64 -2.27
C VAL A 74 -4.44 11.09 -2.58
N THR A 75 -4.15 11.89 -1.55
CA THR A 75 -3.72 13.29 -1.71
C THR A 75 -2.43 13.42 -2.51
N THR A 76 -1.40 12.60 -2.23
CA THR A 76 -0.16 12.63 -3.03
C THR A 76 -0.42 12.29 -4.50
N ILE A 77 -1.33 11.34 -4.79
CA ILE A 77 -1.64 10.97 -6.17
C ILE A 77 -2.49 12.07 -6.85
N GLU A 78 -3.42 12.71 -6.13
CA GLU A 78 -4.19 13.86 -6.61
C GLU A 78 -3.29 15.05 -6.97
N GLU A 79 -2.36 15.41 -6.09
CA GLU A 79 -1.40 16.51 -6.29
C GLU A 79 -0.46 16.26 -7.47
N ALA A 80 -0.10 15.00 -7.71
CA ALA A 80 0.74 14.60 -8.84
C ALA A 80 0.03 14.72 -10.21
N LYS A 81 -1.23 15.19 -10.28
CA LYS A 81 -2.08 15.30 -11.48
C LYS A 81 -2.25 13.99 -12.29
N GLY A 82 -1.75 12.86 -11.77
CA GLY A 82 -1.73 11.58 -12.47
C GLY A 82 -3.10 10.91 -12.57
N LEU A 83 -4.09 11.33 -11.81
CA LEU A 83 -5.37 10.61 -11.70
C LEU A 83 -6.28 10.70 -12.93
N THR A 84 -6.18 11.79 -13.69
CA THR A 84 -6.98 11.97 -14.91
C THR A 84 -6.31 11.36 -16.14
N THR A 85 -5.00 11.13 -16.06
CA THR A 85 -4.17 10.67 -17.19
C THR A 85 -3.74 9.21 -17.09
N LEU A 86 -3.68 8.65 -15.87
CA LEU A 86 -3.20 7.29 -15.66
C LEU A 86 -4.32 6.24 -15.86
N PRO A 87 -3.97 5.07 -16.42
CA PRO A 87 -4.89 3.94 -16.49
C PRO A 87 -5.18 3.38 -15.09
N LEU A 88 -6.39 2.86 -14.91
CA LEU A 88 -6.86 2.33 -13.63
C LEU A 88 -5.93 1.23 -13.07
N GLU A 89 -5.35 0.42 -13.96
CA GLU A 89 -4.41 -0.65 -13.63
C GLU A 89 -3.13 -0.14 -12.97
N GLN A 90 -2.61 1.02 -13.40
CA GLN A 90 -1.42 1.61 -12.78
C GLN A 90 -1.71 2.12 -11.37
N ILE A 91 -2.89 2.72 -11.17
CA ILE A 91 -3.33 3.16 -9.85
C ILE A 91 -3.50 1.96 -8.93
N LEU A 92 -4.10 0.88 -9.44
CA LEU A 92 -4.24 -0.37 -8.71
C LEU A 92 -2.88 -0.95 -8.31
N GLY A 93 -1.91 -0.99 -9.23
CA GLY A 93 -0.55 -1.45 -8.93
C GLY A 93 0.13 -0.60 -7.84
N SER A 94 -0.05 0.72 -7.89
CA SER A 94 0.46 1.63 -6.85
C SER A 94 -0.19 1.38 -5.48
N LEU A 95 -1.51 1.13 -5.47
CA LEU A 95 -2.28 0.82 -4.27
C LEU A 95 -1.81 -0.51 -3.65
N MET A 96 -1.71 -1.59 -4.43
CA MET A 96 -1.24 -2.90 -3.94
C MET A 96 0.20 -2.86 -3.41
N THR A 97 1.08 -2.10 -4.08
CA THR A 97 2.47 -1.90 -3.63
C THR A 97 2.50 -1.21 -2.27
N HIS A 98 1.64 -0.20 -2.07
CA HIS A 98 1.53 0.51 -0.81
C HIS A 98 0.96 -0.39 0.31
N GLU A 99 -0.06 -1.21 0.02
CA GLU A 99 -0.64 -2.19 0.94
C GLU A 99 0.43 -3.16 1.46
N THR A 100 1.25 -3.70 0.56
CA THR A 100 2.36 -4.61 0.90
C THR A 100 3.40 -3.92 1.78
N THR A 101 3.72 -2.66 1.47
CA THR A 101 4.71 -1.87 2.22
C THR A 101 4.21 -1.53 3.62
N MET A 102 2.93 -1.18 3.78
CA MET A 102 2.28 -0.93 5.08
C MET A 102 2.29 -2.19 5.95
N LYS A 103 1.90 -3.34 5.39
CA LYS A 103 1.88 -4.62 6.12
C LYS A 103 3.28 -5.08 6.53
N ASN A 104 4.30 -4.77 5.74
CA ASN A 104 5.69 -5.00 6.13
C ASN A 104 6.13 -4.08 7.29
N HIS A 105 5.63 -2.84 7.38
CA HIS A 105 6.02 -1.92 8.45
C HIS A 105 5.45 -2.31 9.82
N GLU A 106 4.25 -2.91 9.89
CA GLU A 106 3.74 -3.53 11.13
C GLU A 106 4.63 -4.68 11.64
N SER A 107 5.26 -5.44 10.73
CA SER A 107 6.22 -6.49 11.09
C SER A 107 7.58 -5.97 11.56
N VAL A 108 7.91 -4.70 11.27
CA VAL A 108 9.20 -4.08 11.63
C VAL A 108 9.10 -3.29 12.94
N GLU A 109 7.94 -2.72 13.28
CA GLU A 109 7.77 -2.01 14.57
C GLU A 109 7.81 -2.95 15.79
N THR A 110 7.48 -4.23 15.64
CA THR A 110 7.69 -5.23 16.71
C THR A 110 9.17 -5.63 16.87
N LYS A 111 10.03 -5.38 15.88
CA LYS A 111 11.47 -5.72 15.94
C LYS A 111 12.38 -4.55 16.31
N LYS A 112 11.92 -3.30 16.27
CA LYS A 112 12.71 -2.12 16.65
C LYS A 112 12.72 -1.80 18.15
N LYS A 113 12.22 -2.70 19.01
CA LYS A 113 12.34 -2.61 20.48
C LYS A 113 13.34 -3.61 21.09
N LYS A 114 14.35 -4.07 20.34
CA LYS A 114 15.54 -4.68 20.95
C LYS A 114 16.67 -3.68 20.91
N THR A 115 16.69 -2.87 21.96
CA THR A 115 17.82 -2.11 22.48
C THR A 115 19.10 -2.93 22.31
N ILE A 116 19.94 -2.57 21.35
CA ILE A 116 21.30 -3.09 21.29
C ILE A 116 22.11 -2.18 22.22
N ALA A 117 22.05 -2.47 23.50
CA ALA A 117 22.97 -1.89 24.47
C ALA A 117 24.38 -2.38 24.12
N LEU A 118 25.19 -1.49 23.56
CA LEU A 118 26.64 -1.67 23.41
C LEU A 118 27.25 -1.71 24.82
N ARG A 119 27.50 -2.91 25.34
CA ARG A 119 28.35 -3.12 26.52
C ARG A 119 29.80 -3.16 26.05
N ALA A 120 30.53 -2.10 26.40
CA ALA A 120 31.98 -2.02 26.25
C ALA A 120 32.67 -2.98 27.23
N SER A 121 33.84 -3.44 26.81
CA SER A 121 34.69 -4.54 27.28
C SER A 121 35.05 -4.51 28.78
N LYS A 122 35.12 -5.70 29.38
CA LYS A 122 36.08 -6.02 30.45
C LYS A 122 36.29 -7.54 30.46
N GLU A 123 37.34 -8.02 29.79
CA GLU A 123 37.90 -9.33 30.12
C GLU A 123 38.83 -9.11 31.30
N GLU A 124 38.47 -9.71 32.43
CA GLU A 124 39.32 -9.82 33.61
C GLU A 124 40.45 -10.81 33.30
N SER A 125 41.65 -10.27 33.24
CA SER A 125 42.90 -11.00 33.41
C SER A 125 43.11 -11.26 34.90
N GLU A 126 43.25 -12.53 35.29
CA GLU A 126 43.89 -12.96 36.54
C GLU A 126 45.24 -13.60 36.11
N SER A 127 46.37 -12.91 36.34
CA SER A 127 47.36 -13.19 37.41
C SER A 127 48.10 -14.53 37.20
N ASP A 128 49.43 -14.67 37.24
CA ASP A 128 50.60 -13.84 37.54
C ASP A 128 51.80 -14.57 36.87
N GLU A 129 52.84 -13.88 36.40
CA GLU A 129 54.25 -14.30 36.56
C GLU A 129 55.23 -13.23 36.04
N ASP A 130 56.26 -13.02 36.86
CA ASP A 130 57.35 -12.05 36.81
C ASP A 130 58.24 -12.19 35.54
N GLY A 131 58.75 -11.07 35.03
CA GLY A 131 59.85 -11.09 34.04
C GLY A 131 59.73 -10.13 32.85
N ASP A 132 60.64 -9.16 32.84
CA ASP A 132 61.13 -8.39 31.68
C ASP A 132 60.19 -7.40 30.96
N MET A 133 60.38 -6.13 31.35
CA MET A 133 60.13 -4.95 30.53
C MET A 133 61.03 -4.99 29.28
N ALA A 134 60.57 -5.62 28.20
CA ALA A 134 61.29 -5.55 26.93
C ALA A 134 60.36 -5.67 25.70
N LEU A 135 60.51 -4.69 24.80
CA LEU A 135 60.30 -4.80 23.36
C LEU A 135 58.86 -4.77 22.82
N ILE A 136 58.33 -3.55 22.65
CA ILE A 136 57.63 -3.25 21.40
C ILE A 136 58.07 -1.88 20.89
N THR A 137 59.27 -1.88 20.31
CA THR A 137 59.82 -0.84 19.46
C THR A 137 58.84 -0.48 18.36
N THR A 138 58.34 0.75 18.44
CA THR A 138 58.31 1.78 17.39
C THR A 138 58.64 1.24 16.00
N GLN A 139 57.74 1.33 15.00
CA GLN A 139 58.02 1.73 13.60
C GLN A 139 56.72 1.95 12.81
N PHE A 140 56.11 3.14 12.85
CA PHE A 140 55.25 3.58 11.75
C PHE A 140 55.40 5.08 11.45
N LYS A 141 56.04 5.32 10.29
CA LYS A 141 55.91 6.47 9.36
C LYS A 141 56.63 7.77 9.74
N LYS A 142 57.67 8.10 8.95
CA LYS A 142 57.56 9.20 7.98
C LYS A 142 58.63 9.09 6.88
N PHE A 143 58.15 8.96 5.64
CA PHE A 143 58.86 9.32 4.42
C PHE A 143 59.02 10.85 4.40
N LEU A 144 60.26 11.33 4.43
CA LEU A 144 60.95 12.21 3.47
C LEU A 144 62.11 12.92 4.18
#